data_AF-A0AA40WFE0-F1
#
_entry.id   AF-A0AA40WFE0-F1
#
_cell.length_a   1.000
_cell.length_b   1.000
_cell.length_c   1.000
_cell.angle_alpha   90.00
_cell.angle_beta   90.00
_cell.angle_gamma   90.00
#
_symmetry.space_group_name_H-M   'P 1'
#
loop_
_entity.id
_entity.type
_entity.pdbx_description
1 polymer ?
#
loop_
_entity_poly.entity_id
_entity_poly.type
_entity_poly.pdbx_seq_one_letter_code
_entity_poly.pdbx_strand_id
1 'polypeptide(L)'
;MKTFQILSLFFVSLILFHCATSSAGIATSNIPVAYRKYNVIGPVEGHKLWSTFDIAIVGIPLSEPPIDKVVTTMLTEKEADALINIRYWTDKYIFLFLTVNRLHINAEAIKFE
;
A
#
# COMPACT_ATOMS: atom_id res chain seq x y z
N MET A 1 36.29 -9.10 -23.41
CA MET A 1 35.35 -7.94 -23.41
C MET A 1 33.89 -8.36 -23.59
N LYS A 2 33.53 -9.12 -24.63
CA LYS A 2 32.12 -9.54 -24.86
C LYS A 2 31.50 -10.32 -23.70
N THR A 3 32.24 -11.25 -23.09
CA THR A 3 31.78 -12.03 -21.92
C THR A 3 31.51 -11.18 -20.68
N PHE A 4 32.33 -10.14 -20.44
CA PHE A 4 32.14 -9.23 -19.31
C PHE A 4 30.91 -8.32 -19.49
N GLN A 5 30.65 -7.88 -20.73
CA GLN A 5 29.43 -7.12 -21.06
C GLN A 5 28.17 -7.97 -20.92
N ILE A 6 28.21 -9.24 -21.36
CA ILE A 6 27.08 -10.18 -21.22
C ILE A 6 26.80 -10.46 -19.74
N LEU A 7 27.84 -10.69 -18.92
CA LEU A 7 27.70 -10.91 -17.49
C LEU A 7 27.13 -9.67 -16.77
N SER A 8 27.58 -8.47 -17.15
CA SER A 8 27.05 -7.20 -16.65
C SER A 8 25.58 -7.02 -17.02
N LEU A 9 25.18 -7.34 -18.26
CA LEU A 9 23.79 -7.24 -18.70
C LEU A 9 22.88 -8.22 -17.94
N PHE A 10 23.38 -9.42 -17.66
CA PHE A 10 22.69 -10.43 -16.89
C PHE A 10 22.46 -10.00 -15.43
N PHE A 11 23.48 -9.43 -14.77
CA PHE A 11 23.35 -8.88 -13.42
C PHE A 11 22.37 -7.71 -13.34
N VAL A 12 22.40 -6.81 -14.32
CA VAL A 12 21.43 -5.70 -14.41
C VAL A 12 20.01 -6.25 -14.59
N SER A 13 19.83 -7.28 -15.41
CA SER A 13 18.51 -7.91 -15.60
C SER A 13 17.97 -8.51 -14.30
N LEU A 14 18.81 -9.19 -13.50
CA LEU A 14 18.40 -9.77 -12.21
C LEU A 14 17.88 -8.71 -11.24
N ILE A 15 18.50 -7.52 -11.20
CA ILE A 15 18.07 -6.43 -10.30
C ILE A 15 16.70 -5.87 -10.72
N LEU A 16 16.38 -5.86 -12.02
CA LEU A 16 15.16 -5.23 -12.54
C LEU A 16 13.87 -6.06 -12.38
N PHE A 17 13.94 -7.34 -12.00
CA PHE A 17 12.77 -8.23 -11.90
C PHE A 17 12.26 -8.51 -10.47
N HIS A 18 12.71 -7.77 -9.46
CA HIS A 18 12.26 -7.98 -8.06
C HIS A 18 10.97 -7.21 -7.74
N CYS A 19 9.84 -7.73 -8.21
CA CYS A 19 8.53 -7.37 -7.63
C CYS A 19 8.25 -8.32 -6.47
N ALA A 20 8.29 -7.80 -5.24
CA ALA A 20 7.92 -8.56 -4.05
C ALA A 20 6.58 -8.04 -3.54
N THR A 21 5.49 -8.76 -3.79
CA THR A 21 4.22 -8.47 -3.11
C THR A 21 4.35 -8.90 -1.65
N SER A 22 3.99 -8.04 -0.69
CA SER A 22 4.47 -8.22 0.69
C SER A 22 3.43 -8.19 1.79
N SER A 23 2.16 -7.87 1.55
CA SER A 23 1.12 -8.06 2.56
C SER A 23 -0.24 -7.83 1.93
N ALA A 24 -1.22 -8.66 2.28
CA ALA A 24 -2.62 -8.41 1.97
C ALA A 24 -3.43 -8.65 3.23
N GLY A 25 -4.45 -7.83 3.45
CA GLY A 25 -5.31 -7.94 4.62
C GLY A 25 -6.71 -7.38 4.37
N ILE A 26 -7.61 -7.76 5.27
CA ILE A 26 -9.01 -7.34 5.24
C ILE A 26 -9.37 -6.86 6.64
N ALA A 27 -10.03 -5.71 6.72
CA ALA A 27 -10.59 -5.16 7.95
C ALA A 27 -12.08 -4.86 7.74
N THR A 28 -12.91 -5.13 8.75
CA THR A 28 -14.36 -4.97 8.65
C THR A 28 -14.78 -3.50 8.60
N SER A 29 -14.16 -2.64 9.41
CA SER A 29 -14.35 -1.20 9.36
C SER A 29 -13.19 -0.46 10.05
N ASN A 30 -13.02 0.83 9.71
CA ASN A 30 -12.09 1.71 10.40
C ASN A 30 -12.63 2.18 11.77
N ILE A 31 -13.94 2.17 12.00
CA ILE A 31 -14.56 2.55 13.27
C ILE A 31 -15.66 1.56 13.67
N PRO A 32 -16.09 1.53 14.95
CA PRO A 32 -17.21 0.68 15.36
C PRO A 32 -18.53 1.13 14.71
N VAL A 33 -19.05 0.31 13.78
CA VAL A 33 -20.33 0.55 13.08
C VAL A 33 -21.51 -0.16 13.76
N ALA A 34 -21.24 -1.03 14.75
CA ALA A 34 -22.27 -1.84 15.39
C ALA A 34 -23.44 -0.99 15.91
N TYR A 35 -24.67 -1.43 15.59
CA TYR A 35 -25.93 -0.81 16.02
C TYR A 35 -26.25 0.58 15.44
N ARG A 36 -25.54 1.05 14.41
CA ARG A 36 -25.88 2.29 13.68
C ARG A 36 -26.48 1.98 12.32
N LYS A 37 -27.52 2.71 11.94
CA LYS A 37 -28.00 2.72 10.56
C LYS A 37 -27.06 3.57 9.71
N TYR A 38 -26.76 3.10 8.51
CA TYR A 38 -25.87 3.77 7.59
C TYR A 38 -26.31 3.52 6.15
N ASN A 39 -25.96 4.47 5.29
CA ASN A 39 -26.13 4.37 3.85
C ASN A 39 -24.77 4.22 3.18
N VAL A 40 -24.66 3.30 2.23
CA VAL A 40 -23.45 3.10 1.42
C VAL A 40 -23.42 4.17 0.34
N ILE A 41 -22.39 5.03 0.37
CA ILE A 41 -22.20 6.10 -0.60
C ILE A 41 -21.59 5.53 -1.89
N GLY A 42 -20.65 4.58 -1.76
CA GLY A 42 -20.02 3.89 -2.89
C GLY A 42 -18.60 3.40 -2.60
N PRO A 43 -17.96 2.73 -3.57
CA PRO A 43 -16.60 2.25 -3.44
C PRO A 43 -15.59 3.41 -3.47
N VAL A 44 -14.52 3.26 -2.70
CA VAL A 44 -13.37 4.18 -2.66
C VAL A 44 -12.08 3.40 -2.77
N GLU A 45 -11.12 4.00 -3.48
CA GLU A 45 -9.79 3.44 -3.66
C GLU A 45 -8.74 4.49 -3.38
N GLY A 46 -7.76 4.14 -2.56
CA GLY A 46 -6.65 4.99 -2.18
C GLY A 46 -5.33 4.27 -2.39
N HIS A 47 -4.31 5.01 -2.81
CA HIS A 47 -2.97 4.46 -2.90
C HIS A 47 -1.92 5.49 -2.47
N LYS A 48 -0.84 5.01 -1.86
CA LYS A 48 0.29 5.86 -1.49
C LYS A 48 1.60 5.09 -1.43
N LEU A 49 2.67 5.80 -1.68
CA LEU A 49 4.02 5.28 -1.73
C LEU A 49 4.82 5.77 -0.52
N TRP A 50 5.68 4.90 0.00
CA TRP A 50 6.69 5.27 0.99
C TRP A 50 7.95 4.43 0.78
N SER A 51 9.10 4.97 1.16
CA SER A 51 10.38 4.31 0.96
C SER A 51 10.94 3.78 2.27
N THR A 52 11.54 2.61 2.23
CA THR A 52 12.29 2.00 3.33
C THR A 52 13.72 1.74 2.85
N PHE A 53 14.67 1.86 3.76
CA PHE A 53 16.04 1.45 3.55
C PHE A 53 16.24 0.10 4.23
N ASP A 54 16.38 -0.95 3.43
CA ASP A 54 16.38 -2.33 3.88
C ASP A 54 17.77 -2.95 3.68
N ILE A 55 18.42 -3.33 4.78
CA ILE A 55 19.65 -4.13 4.76
C ILE A 55 19.33 -5.51 5.31
N ALA A 56 19.30 -6.50 4.42
CA ALA A 56 18.99 -7.89 4.74
C ALA A 56 17.63 -8.04 5.48
N ILE A 57 17.65 -8.19 6.81
CA ILE A 57 16.46 -8.42 7.64
C ILE A 57 15.99 -7.11 8.32
N VAL A 58 16.84 -6.08 8.35
CA VAL A 58 16.55 -4.81 9.03
C VAL A 58 16.08 -3.78 8.01
N GLY A 59 14.84 -3.31 8.17
CA GLY A 59 14.27 -2.23 7.38
C GLY A 59 14.05 -0.97 8.21
N ILE A 60 14.58 0.16 7.77
CA ILE A 60 14.37 1.48 8.38
C ILE A 60 13.45 2.29 7.46
N PRO A 61 12.24 2.69 7.91
CA PRO A 61 11.38 3.55 7.11
C PRO A 61 12.03 4.94 6.96
N LEU A 62 12.29 5.34 5.72
CA LEU A 62 12.76 6.69 5.39
C LEU A 62 11.61 7.71 5.46
N SER A 63 10.38 7.22 5.37
CA SER A 63 9.14 7.98 5.45
C SER A 63 8.10 7.18 6.21
N GLU A 64 7.25 7.89 6.96
CA GLU A 64 6.14 7.32 7.71
C GLU A 64 5.19 6.50 6.81
N PRO A 65 4.75 5.29 7.22
CA PRO A 65 3.74 4.52 6.51
C PRO A 65 2.43 5.31 6.42
N PRO A 66 1.95 5.66 5.21
CA PRO A 66 0.91 6.67 5.05
C PRO A 66 -0.52 6.12 5.19
N ILE A 67 -0.75 5.14 6.07
CA ILE A 67 -2.07 4.47 6.21
C ILE A 67 -3.14 5.48 6.65
N ASP A 68 -2.88 6.22 7.73
CA ASP A 68 -3.84 7.18 8.28
C ASP A 68 -4.16 8.31 7.29
N LYS A 69 -3.14 8.75 6.55
CA LYS A 69 -3.29 9.77 5.50
C LYS A 69 -4.21 9.26 4.38
N VAL A 70 -4.01 8.03 3.92
CA VAL A 70 -4.84 7.43 2.87
C VAL A 70 -6.28 7.26 3.34
N VAL A 71 -6.50 6.73 4.55
CA VAL A 71 -7.84 6.58 5.15
C VAL A 71 -8.55 7.93 5.27
N THR A 72 -7.85 8.95 5.79
CA THR A 72 -8.40 10.29 5.94
C THR A 72 -8.78 10.89 4.59
N THR A 73 -7.91 10.78 3.58
CA THR A 73 -8.20 11.27 2.22
C THR A 73 -9.44 10.58 1.64
N MET A 74 -9.54 9.25 1.76
CA MET A 74 -10.71 8.50 1.26
C MET A 74 -12.03 8.90 1.93
N LEU A 75 -12.01 9.18 3.24
CA LEU A 75 -13.18 9.69 3.96
C LEU A 75 -13.58 11.09 3.47
N THR A 76 -12.59 11.99 3.32
CA THR A 76 -12.85 13.37 2.88
C THR A 76 -13.32 13.47 1.44
N GLU A 77 -12.83 12.62 0.52
CA GLU A 77 -13.24 12.65 -0.89
C GLU A 77 -14.71 12.30 -1.12
N LYS A 78 -15.30 11.49 -0.23
CA LYS A 78 -16.70 11.08 -0.31
C LYS A 78 -17.59 11.68 0.78
N GLU A 79 -17.05 12.60 1.58
CA GLU A 79 -17.75 13.16 2.76
C GLU A 79 -18.40 12.05 3.62
N ALA A 80 -17.66 10.96 3.78
CA ALA A 80 -18.09 9.74 4.44
C ALA A 80 -17.67 9.75 5.91
N ASP A 81 -18.50 9.15 6.76
CA ASP A 81 -18.22 9.05 8.19
C ASP A 81 -17.36 7.82 8.52
N ALA A 82 -17.43 6.78 7.69
CA ALA A 82 -16.66 5.55 7.90
C ALA A 82 -16.36 4.82 6.59
N LEU A 83 -15.39 3.91 6.67
CA LEU A 83 -15.06 2.93 5.66
C LEU A 83 -15.38 1.53 6.19
N ILE A 84 -16.01 0.71 5.38
CA ILE A 84 -16.29 -0.71 5.66
C ILE A 84 -15.69 -1.60 4.57
N ASN A 85 -15.57 -2.91 4.85
CA ASN A 85 -15.05 -3.89 3.90
C ASN A 85 -13.67 -3.46 3.32
N ILE A 86 -12.80 -2.99 4.21
CA ILE A 86 -11.49 -2.45 3.83
C ILE A 86 -10.59 -3.62 3.42
N ARG A 87 -10.08 -3.57 2.20
CA ARG A 87 -9.12 -4.51 1.64
C ARG A 87 -7.86 -3.74 1.33
N TYR A 88 -6.72 -4.18 1.83
CA TYR A 88 -5.46 -3.54 1.54
C TYR A 88 -4.42 -4.54 1.06
N TRP A 89 -3.55 -4.08 0.17
CA TRP A 89 -2.38 -4.84 -0.24
C TRP A 89 -1.19 -3.90 -0.44
N THR A 90 0.01 -4.44 -0.24
CA THR A 90 1.25 -3.69 -0.40
C THR A 90 2.15 -4.36 -1.43
N ASP A 91 2.48 -3.60 -2.47
CA ASP A 91 3.49 -3.99 -3.45
C ASP A 91 4.83 -3.37 -3.08
N LYS A 92 5.91 -4.14 -3.18
CA LYS A 92 7.27 -3.64 -2.91
C LYS A 92 8.14 -3.78 -4.16
N TYR A 93 8.83 -2.69 -4.47
CA TYR A 93 9.89 -2.64 -5.46
C TYR A 93 11.21 -2.52 -4.73
N ILE A 94 12.03 -3.57 -4.80
CA ILE A 94 13.29 -3.65 -4.05
C ILE A 94 14.44 -3.34 -5.02
N PHE A 95 15.17 -2.26 -4.73
CA PHE A 95 16.35 -1.82 -5.47
C PHE A 95 17.56 -1.84 -4.54
N LEU A 96 18.26 -2.98 -4.49
CA LEU A 96 19.44 -3.18 -3.66
C LEU A 96 19.15 -2.98 -2.15
N PHE A 97 19.35 -1.76 -1.64
CA PHE A 97 19.06 -1.39 -0.24
C PHE A 97 17.88 -0.43 -0.10
N LEU A 98 17.28 0.00 -1.20
CA LEU A 98 16.15 0.92 -1.19
C LEU A 98 14.90 0.19 -1.67
N THR A 99 13.88 0.19 -0.84
CA THR A 99 12.60 -0.43 -1.14
C THR A 99 11.54 0.65 -1.25
N VAL A 100 10.82 0.67 -2.38
CA VAL A 100 9.64 1.51 -2.56
C VAL A 100 8.42 0.64 -2.30
N ASN A 101 7.67 1.00 -1.27
CA ASN A 101 6.44 0.32 -0.87
C ASN A 101 5.24 1.10 -1.40
N ARG A 102 4.29 0.41 -2.01
CA ARG A 102 3.03 0.95 -2.52
C ARG A 102 1.88 0.30 -1.80
N LEU A 103 1.20 1.07 -0.94
CA LEU A 103 -0.01 0.62 -0.27
C LEU A 103 -1.19 0.95 -1.17
N HIS A 104 -2.03 -0.05 -1.36
CA HIS A 104 -3.35 0.07 -1.97
C HIS A 104 -4.40 -0.26 -0.93
N ILE A 105 -5.45 0.55 -0.88
CA ILE A 105 -6.64 0.30 -0.06
C ILE A 105 -7.87 0.44 -0.96
N ASN A 106 -8.73 -0.55 -0.93
CA ASN A 106 -10.07 -0.53 -1.51
C ASN A 106 -11.08 -0.72 -0.37
N ALA A 107 -12.10 0.12 -0.30
CA ALA A 107 -13.13 0.04 0.72
C ALA A 107 -14.48 0.55 0.20
N GLU A 108 -15.53 0.39 1.00
CA GLU A 108 -16.82 1.02 0.78
C GLU A 108 -17.00 2.17 1.77
N ALA A 109 -17.31 3.36 1.24
CA ALA A 109 -17.58 4.54 2.03
C ALA A 109 -19.05 4.53 2.49
N ILE A 110 -19.27 4.79 3.77
CA ILE A 110 -20.60 4.86 4.37
C ILE A 110 -20.82 6.20 5.09
N LYS A 111 -22.08 6.63 5.13
CA LYS A 111 -22.54 7.79 5.90
C LYS A 111 -23.57 7.33 6.92
N PHE A 112 -23.47 7.80 8.14
CA PHE A 112 -24.50 7.51 9.14
C PHE A 112 -25.78 8.30 8.83
N GLU A 113 -26.92 7.71 9.18
CA GLU A 113 -28.21 8.41 9.17
C GLU A 113 -28.33 9.42 10.31
#